data_AF-A0AAW6SWW7-F1
#
_entry.id   AF-A0AAW6SWW7-F1
#
_cell.length_a   1.000
_cell.length_b   1.000
_cell.length_c   1.000
_cell.angle_alpha   90.00
_cell.angle_beta   90.00
_cell.angle_gamma   90.00
#
_symmetry.space_group_name_H-M   'P 1'
#
loop_
_entity.id
_entity.type
_entity.pdbx_description
1 polymer ?
#
loop_
_entity_poly.entity_id
_entity_poly.type
_entity_poly.pdbx_seq_one_letter_code
_entity_poly.pdbx_strand_id
1 'polypeptide(L)'
;MKKLLIGLVLGTVLVLSACGGEESKPVSKQVQYEIVKDSKFAKTEQRQIRVTTKSNKEKDFNSITEEVMDKYKGKKLDSIHLYIHEPDGKNFGSLKAHSYIAYTKKGAAQTGLDKANSYKVEVEDQVQSQKTTDENDQSSEKWQQSFREIAISEAERYVELTEKNGELPVDRLEEHSGVIKQQADKLVKDDAKQSFTELSLLVKENKLNEVKAMIQKLKK
;
A
#
# COMPACT_ATOMS: atom_id res chain seq x y z
N MET A 1 -9.06 21.21 -63.11
CA MET A 1 -7.84 20.48 -62.69
C MET A 1 -7.54 20.82 -61.24
N LYS A 2 -7.16 19.80 -60.46
CA LYS A 2 -6.67 19.86 -59.07
C LYS A 2 -5.53 20.87 -58.90
N LYS A 3 -5.42 21.49 -57.71
CA LYS A 3 -4.29 21.29 -56.77
C LYS A 3 -4.49 22.08 -55.46
N LEU A 4 -4.36 21.33 -54.36
CA LEU A 4 -4.20 21.77 -52.97
C LEU A 4 -2.98 22.69 -52.81
N LEU A 5 -3.04 23.58 -51.83
CA LEU A 5 -1.85 24.00 -51.08
C LEU A 5 -2.21 24.24 -49.60
N ILE A 6 -1.47 23.51 -48.77
CA ILE A 6 -1.44 23.48 -47.30
C ILE A 6 -0.42 24.55 -46.84
N GLY A 7 -0.70 25.24 -45.74
CA GLY A 7 0.29 26.04 -45.01
C GLY A 7 -0.25 26.41 -43.62
N LEU A 8 0.02 25.62 -42.59
CA LEU A 8 1.12 25.75 -41.61
C LEU A 8 0.83 26.83 -40.54
N VAL A 9 0.19 26.41 -39.44
CA VAL A 9 -0.01 27.22 -38.22
C VAL A 9 1.27 27.12 -37.39
N LEU A 10 2.03 28.22 -37.34
CA LEU A 10 3.23 28.37 -36.53
C LEU A 10 2.83 28.80 -35.11
N GLY A 11 3.18 27.98 -34.12
CA GLY A 11 2.91 28.26 -32.70
C GLY A 11 3.89 29.25 -32.08
N THR A 12 3.40 29.98 -31.08
CA THR A 12 4.21 30.74 -30.12
C THR A 12 3.99 30.19 -28.71
N VAL A 13 4.99 29.48 -28.20
CA VAL A 13 5.12 29.09 -26.79
C VAL A 13 5.71 30.29 -26.04
N LEU A 14 4.95 30.84 -25.11
CA LEU A 14 5.45 31.83 -24.14
C LEU A 14 6.17 31.10 -23.01
N VAL A 15 7.50 31.18 -23.00
CA VAL A 15 8.35 30.81 -21.86
C VAL A 15 8.58 32.07 -21.02
N LEU A 16 7.97 32.14 -19.84
CA LEU A 16 8.35 33.10 -18.81
C LEU A 16 9.23 32.40 -17.79
N SER A 17 10.54 32.53 -17.98
CA SER A 17 11.53 32.24 -16.95
C SER A 17 11.57 33.39 -15.95
N ALA A 18 10.99 33.19 -14.77
CA ALA A 18 11.30 34.03 -13.61
C ALA A 18 12.53 33.42 -12.91
N CYS A 19 13.65 34.12 -12.98
CA CYS A 19 14.88 33.84 -12.24
C CYS A 19 14.79 34.61 -10.92
N GLY A 20 14.64 33.90 -9.81
CA GLY A 20 14.72 34.44 -8.45
C GLY A 20 15.48 33.43 -7.60
N GLY A 21 16.68 33.81 -7.17
CA GLY A 21 17.63 32.92 -6.51
C GLY A 21 17.18 32.51 -5.11
N GLU A 22 17.15 31.20 -4.89
CA GLU A 22 17.40 30.59 -3.60
C GLU A 22 18.52 29.56 -3.81
N GLU A 23 19.46 29.51 -2.88
CA GLU A 23 20.61 28.62 -2.88
C GLU A 23 20.17 27.17 -3.14
N SER A 24 20.40 26.70 -4.35
CA SER A 24 20.09 25.34 -4.76
C SER A 24 21.00 24.40 -3.99
N LYS A 25 20.43 23.76 -2.96
CA LYS A 25 20.93 22.50 -2.41
C LYS A 25 21.32 21.60 -3.59
N PRO A 26 22.42 20.84 -3.51
CA PRO A 26 22.90 20.03 -4.62
C PRO A 26 21.73 19.18 -5.12
N VAL A 27 21.41 19.33 -6.41
CA VAL A 27 20.37 18.56 -7.10
C VAL A 27 20.74 17.10 -6.93
N SER A 28 20.19 16.46 -5.90
CA SER A 28 20.21 15.02 -5.78
C SER A 28 19.56 14.51 -7.04
N LYS A 29 20.11 13.45 -7.65
CA LYS A 29 19.44 12.77 -8.76
C LYS A 29 18.04 12.40 -8.28
N GLN A 30 17.04 13.18 -8.67
CA GLN A 30 15.64 12.92 -8.37
C GLN A 30 15.33 11.53 -8.89
N VAL A 31 14.92 10.64 -7.99
CA VAL A 31 14.59 9.26 -8.35
C VAL A 31 13.32 9.33 -9.19
N GLN A 32 13.38 8.85 -10.43
CA GLN A 32 12.20 8.85 -11.29
C GLN A 32 11.24 7.75 -10.86
N TYR A 33 10.01 8.14 -10.51
CA TYR A 33 8.89 7.24 -10.22
C TYR A 33 7.57 7.83 -10.72
N GLU A 34 6.57 6.98 -10.92
CA GLU A 34 5.22 7.38 -11.31
C GLU A 34 4.19 6.85 -10.31
N ILE A 35 3.20 7.67 -9.93
CA ILE A 35 2.05 7.19 -9.13
C ILE A 35 1.03 6.58 -10.09
N VAL A 36 0.88 5.26 -10.04
CA VAL A 36 -0.04 4.50 -10.91
C VAL A 36 -1.39 4.20 -10.23
N LYS A 37 -1.45 4.28 -8.90
CA LYS A 37 -2.71 4.16 -8.14
C LYS A 37 -2.68 4.97 -6.87
N ASP A 38 -3.76 5.67 -6.58
CA ASP A 38 -4.01 6.35 -5.31
C ASP A 38 -5.45 6.06 -4.88
N SER A 39 -5.62 5.41 -3.73
CA SER A 39 -6.93 4.98 -3.23
C SER A 39 -7.04 5.32 -1.75
N LYS A 40 -8.14 5.97 -1.36
CA LYS A 40 -8.47 6.24 0.04
C LYS A 40 -9.30 5.09 0.60
N PHE A 41 -8.96 4.63 1.81
CA PHE A 41 -9.78 3.66 2.51
C PHE A 41 -11.09 4.32 2.99
N ALA A 42 -12.22 3.65 2.79
CA ALA A 42 -13.52 4.17 3.20
C ALA A 42 -13.55 4.44 4.71
N LYS A 43 -14.17 5.56 5.11
CA LYS A 43 -14.35 5.97 6.52
C LYS A 43 -13.05 6.14 7.35
N THR A 44 -11.88 6.16 6.72
CA THR A 44 -10.60 6.41 7.42
C THR A 44 -9.80 7.49 6.68
N GLU A 45 -8.81 8.08 7.35
CA GLU A 45 -7.84 8.98 6.73
C GLU A 45 -6.58 8.24 6.26
N GLN A 46 -6.72 6.95 5.92
CA GLN A 46 -5.66 6.11 5.37
C GLN A 46 -5.72 6.13 3.84
N ARG A 47 -4.55 6.07 3.20
CA ARG A 47 -4.44 5.86 1.75
C ARG A 47 -3.54 4.69 1.41
N GLN A 48 -3.86 4.04 0.30
CA GLN A 48 -2.99 3.12 -0.40
C GLN A 48 -2.50 3.81 -1.67
N ILE A 49 -1.19 3.94 -1.81
CA ILE A 49 -0.56 4.49 -3.01
C ILE A 49 0.30 3.40 -3.64
N ARG A 50 0.24 3.28 -4.96
CA ARG A 50 1.16 2.44 -5.73
C ARG A 50 1.96 3.31 -6.67
N VAL A 51 3.26 3.08 -6.67
CA VAL A 51 4.20 3.73 -7.57
C VAL A 51 4.97 2.70 -8.37
N THR A 52 5.44 3.10 -9.54
CA THR A 52 6.38 2.32 -10.35
C THR A 52 7.70 3.05 -10.48
N THR A 53 8.82 2.32 -10.41
CA THR A 53 10.16 2.86 -10.66
C THR A 53 11.07 1.82 -11.31
N LYS A 54 11.94 2.30 -12.20
CA LYS A 54 13.00 1.48 -12.79
C LYS A 54 14.17 1.22 -11.81
N SER A 55 14.20 1.91 -10.66
CA SER A 55 15.26 1.68 -9.66
C SER A 55 15.08 0.35 -8.93
N ASN A 56 16.20 -0.25 -8.53
CA ASN A 56 16.30 -1.45 -7.70
C ASN A 56 17.15 -1.20 -6.45
N LYS A 57 17.30 0.07 -6.03
CA LYS A 57 18.17 0.45 -4.92
C LYS A 57 17.32 0.86 -3.73
N GLU A 58 17.61 0.27 -2.57
CA GLU A 58 16.94 0.65 -1.30
C GLU A 58 17.02 2.16 -1.01
N LYS A 59 18.17 2.79 -1.27
CA LYS A 59 18.32 4.25 -1.13
C LYS A 59 17.31 5.03 -1.96
N ASP A 60 17.00 4.53 -3.15
CA ASP A 60 16.06 5.18 -4.06
C ASP A 60 14.62 4.95 -3.57
N PHE A 61 14.31 3.79 -2.98
CA PHE A 61 13.02 3.54 -2.35
C PHE A 61 12.77 4.45 -1.14
N ASN A 62 13.78 4.67 -0.30
CA ASN A 62 13.70 5.64 0.80
C ASN A 62 13.43 7.05 0.27
N SER A 63 14.13 7.46 -0.79
CA SER A 63 13.94 8.79 -1.40
C SER A 63 12.51 8.94 -1.97
N ILE A 64 11.99 7.92 -2.65
CA ILE A 64 10.60 7.91 -3.15
C ILE A 64 9.60 8.03 -1.99
N THR A 65 9.83 7.31 -0.90
CA THR A 65 8.96 7.34 0.28
C THR A 65 8.92 8.70 0.94
N GLU A 66 10.06 9.36 1.09
CA GLU A 66 10.16 10.73 1.57
C GLU A 66 9.42 11.71 0.65
N GLU A 67 9.64 11.62 -0.65
CA GLU A 67 8.97 12.49 -1.64
C GLU A 67 7.43 12.30 -1.62
N VAL A 68 6.95 11.06 -1.49
CA VAL A 68 5.50 10.79 -1.34
C VAL A 68 4.98 11.30 0.00
N MET A 69 5.73 11.12 1.09
CA MET A 69 5.37 11.62 2.41
C MET A 69 5.21 13.15 2.38
N ASP A 70 6.15 13.87 1.77
CA ASP A 70 6.08 15.32 1.65
C ASP A 70 4.95 15.78 0.70
N LYS A 71 4.73 15.08 -0.42
CA LYS A 71 3.65 15.39 -1.38
C LYS A 71 2.24 15.31 -0.78
N TYR A 72 2.05 14.46 0.23
CA TYR A 72 0.75 14.28 0.89
C TYR A 72 0.66 14.93 2.27
N LYS A 73 1.75 15.58 2.71
CA LYS A 73 1.76 16.42 3.91
C LYS A 73 0.70 17.51 3.81
N GLY A 74 0.00 17.76 4.93
CA GLY A 74 -1.07 18.76 4.98
C GLY A 74 -2.43 18.31 4.40
N LYS A 75 -2.54 17.13 3.77
CA LYS A 75 -3.80 16.60 3.25
C LYS A 75 -4.71 15.95 4.32
N LYS A 76 -4.45 16.21 5.60
CA LYS A 76 -5.20 15.68 6.76
C LYS A 76 -5.30 14.14 6.79
N LEU A 77 -4.26 13.45 6.31
CA LEU A 77 -4.18 11.99 6.36
C LEU A 77 -3.65 11.51 7.71
N ASP A 78 -4.09 10.34 8.14
CA ASP A 78 -3.49 9.62 9.26
C ASP A 78 -2.24 8.87 8.78
N SER A 79 -2.35 8.07 7.71
CA SER A 79 -1.26 7.24 7.19
C SER A 79 -1.35 6.95 5.69
N ILE A 80 -0.24 6.44 5.14
CA ILE A 80 -0.15 5.90 3.78
C ILE A 80 0.55 4.52 3.82
N HIS A 81 -0.02 3.55 3.12
CA HIS A 81 0.69 2.35 2.65
C HIS A 81 1.13 2.58 1.21
N LEU A 82 2.44 2.71 1.00
CA LEU A 82 3.06 2.97 -0.30
C LEU A 82 3.71 1.69 -0.84
N TYR A 83 3.22 1.18 -1.96
CA TYR A 83 3.77 0.03 -2.64
C TYR A 83 4.60 0.48 -3.85
N ILE A 84 5.88 0.11 -3.86
CA ILE A 84 6.84 0.49 -4.91
C ILE A 84 7.07 -0.73 -5.80
N HIS A 85 6.73 -0.62 -7.07
CA HIS A 85 6.75 -1.73 -8.04
C HIS A 85 7.71 -1.50 -9.20
N GLU A 86 8.02 -2.57 -9.92
CA GLU A 86 8.53 -2.48 -11.29
C GLU A 86 7.45 -1.84 -12.20
N PRO A 87 7.84 -1.13 -13.26
CA PRO A 87 6.88 -0.71 -14.29
C PRO A 87 6.43 -1.90 -15.13
N ASP A 88 5.12 -2.04 -15.38
CA ASP A 88 4.55 -2.96 -16.36
C ASP A 88 3.47 -2.25 -17.20
N GLY A 89 3.90 -1.58 -18.28
CA GLY A 89 2.99 -0.82 -19.15
C GLY A 89 2.16 0.22 -18.39
N LYS A 90 0.82 0.09 -18.44
CA LYS A 90 -0.14 0.94 -17.70
C LYS A 90 -0.49 0.39 -16.30
N ASN A 91 0.01 -0.79 -15.97
CA ASN A 91 -0.16 -1.46 -14.68
C ASN A 91 1.15 -1.34 -13.86
N PHE A 92 1.24 -2.12 -12.78
CA PHE A 92 2.45 -2.26 -12.00
C PHE A 92 2.88 -3.73 -12.01
N GLY A 93 4.18 -3.97 -12.16
CA GLY A 93 4.79 -5.30 -12.13
C GLY A 93 5.10 -5.74 -10.71
N SER A 94 6.16 -6.54 -10.56
CA SER A 94 6.56 -7.09 -9.27
C SER A 94 6.82 -6.02 -8.19
N LEU A 95 6.45 -6.33 -6.94
CA LEU A 95 6.67 -5.47 -5.78
C LEU A 95 8.17 -5.45 -5.45
N LYS A 96 8.73 -4.26 -5.25
CA LYS A 96 10.13 -4.02 -4.88
C LYS A 96 10.29 -3.61 -3.43
N ALA A 97 9.33 -2.84 -2.92
CA ALA A 97 9.31 -2.41 -1.54
C ALA A 97 7.91 -2.01 -1.08
N HIS A 98 7.62 -2.21 0.20
CA HIS A 98 6.44 -1.67 0.87
C HIS A 98 6.89 -0.66 1.93
N SER A 99 6.40 0.56 1.80
CA SER A 99 6.65 1.63 2.75
C SER A 99 5.41 1.99 3.55
N TYR A 100 5.65 2.23 4.83
CA TYR A 100 4.67 2.61 5.83
C TYR A 100 4.93 4.05 6.21
N ILE A 101 3.95 4.93 6.09
CA ILE A 101 4.09 6.37 6.39
C ILE A 101 3.01 6.78 7.37
N ALA A 102 3.41 7.40 8.49
CA ALA A 102 2.49 7.94 9.48
C ALA A 102 2.64 9.46 9.61
N TYR A 103 1.53 10.20 9.55
CA TYR A 103 1.48 11.64 9.83
C TYR A 103 0.99 11.94 11.25
N THR A 104 0.09 11.11 11.77
CA THR A 104 -0.52 11.28 13.09
C THR A 104 -0.17 10.10 14.02
N LYS A 105 -0.46 10.23 15.32
CA LYS A 105 -0.33 9.11 16.27
C LYS A 105 -1.26 7.95 15.90
N LYS A 106 -2.46 8.26 15.43
CA LYS A 106 -3.41 7.27 14.91
C LYS A 106 -2.85 6.58 13.66
N GLY A 107 -2.22 7.35 12.77
CA GLY A 107 -1.48 6.83 11.62
C GLY A 107 -0.38 5.85 12.01
N ALA A 108 0.41 6.19 13.04
CA ALA A 108 1.48 5.34 13.54
C ALA A 108 0.94 3.99 14.03
N ALA A 109 -0.17 3.99 14.77
CA ALA A 109 -0.88 2.77 15.18
C ALA A 109 -1.52 2.02 13.99
N GLN A 110 -1.87 2.72 12.90
CA GLN A 110 -2.37 2.08 11.70
C GLN A 110 -1.31 1.33 10.92
N THR A 111 -0.10 1.86 10.93
CA THR A 111 1.03 1.33 10.16
C THR A 111 2.01 0.48 10.97
N GLY A 112 1.80 0.35 12.28
CA GLY A 112 2.74 -0.33 13.18
C GLY A 112 4.07 0.42 13.37
N LEU A 113 4.04 1.76 13.33
CA LEU A 113 5.20 2.61 13.58
C LEU A 113 5.17 3.15 15.02
N ASP A 114 6.35 3.39 15.59
CA ASP A 114 6.47 3.87 16.98
C ASP A 114 5.98 5.31 17.19
N LYS A 115 6.04 6.15 16.14
CA LYS A 115 5.75 7.58 16.25
C LYS A 115 5.16 8.20 14.98
N ALA A 116 4.45 9.31 15.18
CA ALA A 116 3.96 10.16 14.09
C ALA A 116 5.10 10.83 13.32
N ASN A 117 4.81 11.28 12.09
CA ASN A 117 5.78 11.87 11.18
C ASN A 117 7.01 10.99 10.98
N SER A 118 6.78 9.69 10.78
CA SER A 118 7.83 8.72 10.52
C SER A 118 7.43 7.79 9.38
N TYR A 119 8.43 7.11 8.83
CA TYR A 119 8.23 6.06 7.85
C TYR A 119 9.17 4.87 8.09
N LYS A 120 8.81 3.74 7.51
CA LYS A 120 9.66 2.54 7.39
C LYS A 120 9.56 2.02 5.97
N VAL A 121 10.67 1.62 5.37
CA VAL A 121 10.73 0.96 4.06
C VAL A 121 11.13 -0.49 4.28
N GLU A 122 10.35 -1.42 3.76
CA GLU A 122 10.67 -2.85 3.72
C GLU A 122 10.95 -3.23 2.26
N VAL A 123 12.17 -3.69 1.97
CA VAL A 123 12.60 -4.09 0.62
C VAL A 123 12.31 -5.56 0.39
N GLU A 124 11.79 -5.87 -0.78
CA GLU A 124 11.42 -7.21 -1.20
C GLU A 124 12.67 -7.97 -1.72
N ASP A 125 13.57 -8.43 -0.84
CA ASP A 125 14.68 -9.33 -1.20
C ASP A 125 15.13 -10.22 0.00
N GLN A 126 14.31 -11.23 0.33
CA GLN A 126 14.70 -12.46 1.07
C GLN A 126 13.96 -13.73 0.56
N VAL A 127 13.35 -13.74 -0.63
CA VAL A 127 12.88 -14.99 -1.27
C VAL A 127 13.09 -14.90 -2.79
N GLN A 128 14.35 -14.88 -3.19
CA GLN A 128 14.71 -15.14 -4.58
C GLN A 128 14.76 -16.66 -4.78
N SER A 129 13.61 -17.28 -5.04
CA SER A 129 13.57 -18.49 -5.87
C SER A 129 12.32 -18.51 -6.75
N GLN A 130 12.58 -18.72 -8.04
CA GLN A 130 11.66 -19.15 -9.10
C GLN A 130 10.65 -18.13 -9.67
N LYS A 131 11.17 -17.33 -10.61
CA LYS A 131 10.86 -17.42 -12.06
C LYS A 131 9.46 -17.95 -12.44
N THR A 132 8.65 -17.02 -12.95
CA THR A 132 7.61 -17.15 -13.99
C THR A 132 6.47 -18.14 -13.78
N THR A 133 5.34 -17.64 -13.25
CA THR A 133 4.00 -18.03 -13.67
C THR A 133 3.05 -16.83 -13.53
N ASP A 134 2.30 -16.55 -14.59
CA ASP A 134 1.33 -15.46 -14.83
C ASP A 134 0.95 -14.53 -13.66
N GLU A 135 1.28 -13.24 -13.79
CA GLU A 135 1.00 -12.16 -12.83
C GLU A 135 -0.50 -11.90 -12.57
N ASN A 136 -1.41 -12.58 -13.26
CA ASN A 136 -2.86 -12.40 -13.09
C ASN A 136 -3.58 -13.66 -12.56
N ASP A 137 -2.86 -14.73 -12.25
CA ASP A 137 -3.45 -15.90 -11.61
C ASP A 137 -3.44 -15.76 -10.08
N GLN A 138 -4.49 -15.13 -9.56
CA GLN A 138 -4.72 -15.01 -8.11
C GLN A 138 -4.93 -16.37 -7.42
N SER A 139 -5.08 -17.46 -8.17
CA SER A 139 -5.13 -18.82 -7.61
C SER A 139 -3.75 -19.42 -7.32
N SER A 140 -2.66 -18.81 -7.81
CA SER A 140 -1.30 -19.27 -7.53
C SER A 140 -0.99 -19.29 -6.03
N GLU A 141 -0.13 -20.22 -5.62
CA GLU A 141 0.19 -20.45 -4.20
C GLU A 141 0.71 -19.19 -3.51
N LYS A 142 1.52 -18.38 -4.21
CA LYS A 142 2.07 -17.11 -3.69
C LYS A 142 0.97 -16.09 -3.40
N TRP A 143 0.02 -15.91 -4.32
CA TRP A 143 -1.12 -15.02 -4.11
C TRP A 143 -2.02 -15.52 -2.99
N GLN A 144 -2.34 -16.82 -3.00
CA GLN A 144 -3.14 -17.44 -1.96
C GLN A 144 -2.48 -17.32 -0.57
N GLN A 145 -1.15 -17.44 -0.50
CA GLN A 145 -0.39 -17.24 0.73
C GLN A 145 -0.44 -15.78 1.20
N SER A 146 -0.23 -14.82 0.29
CA SER A 146 -0.31 -13.39 0.62
C SER A 146 -1.69 -13.01 1.19
N PHE A 147 -2.78 -13.52 0.62
CA PHE A 147 -4.13 -13.26 1.16
C PHE A 147 -4.30 -13.79 2.59
N ARG A 148 -3.75 -14.98 2.89
CA ARG A 148 -3.75 -15.55 4.24
C ARG A 148 -2.96 -14.68 5.22
N GLU A 149 -1.76 -14.27 4.84
CA GLU A 149 -0.87 -13.47 5.70
C GLU A 149 -1.45 -12.09 6.03
N ILE A 150 -2.07 -11.42 5.05
CA ILE A 150 -2.74 -10.13 5.26
C ILE A 150 -3.91 -10.29 6.24
N ALA A 151 -4.74 -11.32 6.06
CA ALA A 151 -5.87 -11.58 6.94
C ALA A 151 -5.43 -11.91 8.38
N ILE A 152 -4.38 -12.71 8.54
CA ILE A 152 -3.79 -13.01 9.85
C ILE A 152 -3.25 -11.74 10.51
N SER A 153 -2.47 -10.94 9.77
CA SER A 153 -1.84 -9.72 10.29
C SER A 153 -2.89 -8.71 10.78
N GLU A 154 -4.00 -8.57 10.05
CA GLU A 154 -5.09 -7.69 10.46
C GLU A 154 -5.82 -8.22 11.71
N ALA A 155 -6.00 -9.54 11.83
CA ALA A 155 -6.59 -10.15 13.02
C ALA A 155 -5.66 -10.00 14.25
N GLU A 156 -4.34 -10.10 14.08
CA GLU A 156 -3.36 -9.84 15.14
C GLU A 156 -3.40 -8.38 15.59
N ARG A 157 -3.58 -7.45 14.66
CA ARG A 157 -3.77 -6.03 14.98
C ARG A 157 -5.05 -5.78 15.76
N TYR A 158 -6.15 -6.45 15.43
CA TYR A 158 -7.35 -6.45 16.27
C TYR A 158 -7.04 -6.94 17.70
N VAL A 159 -6.31 -8.04 17.84
CA VAL A 159 -5.92 -8.60 19.16
C VAL A 159 -5.12 -7.56 19.96
N GLU A 160 -4.06 -7.01 19.39
CA GLU A 160 -3.20 -6.02 20.05
C GLU A 160 -4.01 -4.82 20.53
N LEU A 161 -4.85 -4.25 19.66
CA LEU A 161 -5.65 -3.07 19.99
C LEU A 161 -6.69 -3.37 21.07
N THR A 162 -7.29 -4.56 21.05
CA THR A 162 -8.30 -4.97 22.04
C THR A 162 -7.66 -5.25 23.41
N GLU A 163 -6.48 -5.88 23.44
CA GLU A 163 -5.74 -6.10 24.69
C GLU A 163 -5.28 -4.78 25.32
N LYS A 164 -4.87 -3.82 24.48
CA LYS A 164 -4.35 -2.53 24.94
C LYS A 164 -5.46 -1.58 25.42
N ASN A 165 -6.59 -1.56 24.72
CA ASN A 165 -7.61 -0.52 24.91
C ASN A 165 -8.94 -1.06 25.46
N GLY A 166 -9.07 -2.38 25.63
CA GLY A 166 -10.35 -3.02 25.91
C GLY A 166 -11.19 -3.18 24.64
N GLU A 167 -12.50 -3.38 24.83
CA GLU A 167 -13.45 -3.55 23.73
C GLU A 167 -13.37 -2.41 22.71
N LEU A 168 -13.16 -2.78 21.44
CA LEU A 168 -13.06 -1.82 20.35
C LEU A 168 -14.46 -1.32 19.94
N PRO A 169 -14.58 -0.04 19.54
CA PRO A 169 -15.80 0.49 18.93
C PRO A 169 -16.27 -0.30 17.70
N VAL A 170 -17.58 -0.36 17.48
CA VAL A 170 -18.22 -1.15 16.41
C VAL A 170 -17.65 -0.83 15.02
N ASP A 171 -17.38 0.43 14.71
CA ASP A 171 -16.79 0.86 13.44
C ASP A 171 -15.38 0.29 13.24
N ARG A 172 -14.59 0.15 14.31
CA ARG A 172 -13.27 -0.49 14.28
C ARG A 172 -13.39 -2.00 14.09
N LEU A 173 -14.37 -2.64 14.73
CA LEU A 173 -14.66 -4.07 14.52
C LEU A 173 -15.08 -4.33 13.06
N GLU A 174 -15.90 -3.45 12.47
CA GLU A 174 -16.28 -3.50 11.04
C GLU A 174 -15.08 -3.31 10.11
N GLU A 175 -14.17 -2.40 10.42
CA GLU A 175 -12.95 -2.16 9.63
C GLU A 175 -12.05 -3.41 9.60
N HIS A 176 -11.69 -3.93 10.78
CA HIS A 176 -10.81 -5.09 10.92
C HIS A 176 -11.45 -6.35 10.30
N SER A 177 -12.72 -6.63 10.63
CA SER A 177 -13.44 -7.78 10.07
C SER A 177 -13.64 -7.67 8.55
N GLY A 178 -13.85 -6.47 8.03
CA GLY A 178 -14.02 -6.21 6.59
C GLY A 178 -12.76 -6.50 5.79
N VAL A 179 -11.58 -6.11 6.29
CA VAL A 179 -10.30 -6.40 5.62
C VAL A 179 -10.04 -7.90 5.58
N ILE A 180 -10.28 -8.62 6.69
CA ILE A 180 -10.14 -10.08 6.76
C ILE A 180 -11.09 -10.75 5.76
N LYS A 181 -12.35 -10.32 5.73
CA LYS A 181 -13.36 -10.86 4.80
C LYS A 181 -12.96 -10.66 3.34
N GLN A 182 -12.45 -9.47 3.01
CA GLN A 182 -12.01 -9.16 1.66
C GLN A 182 -10.88 -10.08 1.19
N GLN A 183 -9.95 -10.48 2.06
CA GLN A 183 -8.92 -11.45 1.67
C GLN A 183 -9.48 -12.86 1.60
N ALA A 184 -10.36 -13.24 2.53
CA ALA A 184 -11.03 -14.55 2.51
C ALA A 184 -11.76 -14.80 1.18
N ASP A 185 -12.43 -13.78 0.63
CA ASP A 185 -13.18 -13.90 -0.63
C ASP A 185 -12.30 -14.18 -1.85
N LYS A 186 -10.99 -13.90 -1.77
CA LYS A 186 -10.00 -14.18 -2.83
C LYS A 186 -9.37 -15.56 -2.69
N LEU A 187 -9.63 -16.27 -1.59
CA LEU A 187 -9.14 -17.63 -1.41
C LEU A 187 -9.95 -18.59 -2.29
N VAL A 188 -9.24 -19.48 -2.98
CA VAL A 188 -9.83 -20.44 -3.92
C VAL A 188 -10.20 -21.75 -3.21
N LYS A 189 -9.45 -22.13 -2.18
CA LYS A 189 -9.76 -23.33 -1.38
C LYS A 189 -10.88 -23.05 -0.39
N ASP A 190 -11.95 -23.84 -0.45
CA ASP A 190 -13.16 -23.64 0.36
C ASP A 190 -12.91 -23.73 1.86
N ASP A 191 -12.05 -24.64 2.31
CA ASP A 191 -11.68 -24.83 3.72
C ASP A 191 -10.95 -23.60 4.29
N ALA A 192 -9.98 -23.07 3.54
CA ALA A 192 -9.26 -21.85 3.89
C ALA A 192 -10.23 -20.66 3.87
N LYS A 193 -11.00 -20.49 2.79
CA LYS A 193 -12.00 -19.43 2.66
C LYS A 193 -13.00 -19.43 3.81
N GLN A 194 -13.49 -20.60 4.21
CA GLN A 194 -14.41 -20.75 5.34
C GLN A 194 -13.73 -20.33 6.65
N SER A 195 -12.52 -20.84 6.92
CA SER A 195 -11.80 -20.52 8.16
C SER A 195 -11.48 -19.03 8.28
N PHE A 196 -11.11 -18.36 7.19
CA PHE A 196 -10.87 -16.91 7.19
C PHE A 196 -12.15 -16.07 7.22
N THR A 197 -13.25 -16.59 6.68
CA THR A 197 -14.58 -15.96 6.86
C THR A 197 -15.03 -16.06 8.31
N GLU A 198 -14.80 -17.20 8.96
CA GLU A 198 -15.08 -17.39 10.39
C GLU A 198 -14.22 -16.45 11.25
N LEU A 199 -12.92 -16.30 10.93
CA LEU A 199 -12.04 -15.34 11.60
C LEU A 199 -12.58 -13.90 11.52
N SER A 200 -13.08 -13.49 10.35
CA SER A 200 -13.71 -12.18 10.16
C SER A 200 -14.95 -12.01 11.06
N LEU A 201 -15.81 -13.04 11.16
CA LEU A 201 -16.99 -13.01 12.01
C LEU A 201 -16.62 -12.90 13.49
N LEU A 202 -15.65 -13.68 13.96
CA LEU A 202 -15.17 -13.61 15.33
C LEU A 202 -14.62 -12.22 15.70
N VAL A 203 -13.88 -11.59 14.77
CA VAL A 203 -13.43 -10.20 14.94
C VAL A 203 -14.62 -9.24 14.99
N LYS A 204 -15.61 -9.41 14.10
CA LYS A 204 -16.81 -8.56 14.05
C LYS A 204 -17.64 -8.66 15.34
N GLU A 205 -17.70 -9.85 15.94
CA GLU A 205 -18.41 -10.14 17.19
C GLU A 205 -17.56 -9.88 18.45
N ASN A 206 -16.36 -9.31 18.28
CA ASN A 206 -15.42 -8.97 19.35
C ASN A 206 -15.03 -10.17 20.24
N LYS A 207 -14.82 -11.35 19.63
CA LYS A 207 -14.51 -12.60 20.33
C LYS A 207 -13.01 -12.80 20.53
N LEU A 208 -12.37 -11.94 21.33
CA LEU A 208 -10.90 -11.87 21.46
C LEU A 208 -10.20 -13.23 21.63
N ASN A 209 -10.66 -14.07 22.56
CA ASN A 209 -10.01 -15.35 22.86
C ASN A 209 -10.18 -16.36 21.71
N GLU A 210 -11.33 -16.35 21.04
CA GLU A 210 -11.62 -17.22 19.91
C GLU A 210 -10.80 -16.78 18.68
N VAL A 211 -10.67 -15.47 18.47
CA VAL A 211 -9.79 -14.91 17.42
C VAL A 211 -8.34 -15.36 17.62
N LYS A 212 -7.80 -15.26 18.85
CA LYS A 212 -6.43 -15.73 19.15
C LYS A 212 -6.27 -17.22 18.86
N ALA A 213 -7.22 -18.05 19.29
CA ALA A 213 -7.20 -19.49 19.05
C ALA A 213 -7.22 -19.81 17.54
N MET A 214 -8.04 -19.07 16.78
CA MET A 214 -8.15 -19.24 15.34
C MET A 214 -6.89 -18.81 14.60
N ILE A 215 -6.25 -17.70 14.99
CA ILE A 215 -4.95 -17.28 14.44
C ILE A 215 -3.90 -18.39 14.63
N GLN A 216 -3.83 -18.97 15.83
CA GLN A 216 -2.89 -20.06 16.11
C GLN A 216 -3.17 -21.32 15.29
N LYS A 217 -4.45 -21.60 14.99
CA LYS A 217 -4.84 -22.70 14.09
C LYS A 217 -4.42 -22.42 12.65
N LEU A 218 -4.58 -21.18 12.18
CA LEU A 218 -4.32 -20.77 10.80
C LEU A 218 -2.83 -20.56 10.46
N LYS A 219 -1.97 -20.40 11.48
CA LYS A 219 -0.51 -20.31 11.33
C LYS A 219 0.20 -21.67 11.28
N LYS A 220 -0.51 -22.76 11.57
CA LYS A 220 0.03 -24.13 11.51
C LYS A 220 -0.11 -24.71 10.12
#